data_AF-A0A949F4G5-F1
#
_entry.id   AF-A0A949F4G5-F1
#
_cell.length_a   1.000
_cell.length_b   1.000
_cell.length_c   1.000
_cell.angle_alpha   90.00
_cell.angle_beta   90.00
_cell.angle_gamma   90.00
#
_symmetry.space_group_name_H-M   'P 1'
#
loop_
_entity.id
_entity.type
_entity.pdbx_description
1 polymer ?
#
loop_
_entity_poly.entity_id
_entity_poly.type
_entity_poly.pdbx_seq_one_letter_code
_entity_poly.pdbx_strand_id
1 'polypeptide(L)'
;MTKKFLLIWCVVLMVIVLAGCGDIMKKFVRKKDPGKEDYSFYQVEDYKPRPAPERYVKNYILWHNWHAELERTDDTNYTRDVFNLNESLKYLTAMRDLLDEEEAKKLDVQINDMQAVMERMKNRMECVKDNTNNRRIVARVGRVVQDEFSYKRMRKYIKTDE
;
A
#
# COMPACT_ATOMS: atom_id res chain seq x y z
N MET A 1 -66.55 -23.61 14.99
CA MET A 1 -66.22 -22.81 13.78
C MET A 1 -64.76 -22.34 13.73
N THR A 2 -64.05 -22.26 14.85
CA THR A 2 -62.68 -21.73 14.97
C THR A 2 -61.57 -22.63 14.40
N LYS A 3 -61.67 -23.96 14.53
CA LYS A 3 -60.62 -24.89 14.04
C LYS A 3 -60.48 -24.93 12.51
N LYS A 4 -61.59 -24.74 11.76
CA LYS A 4 -61.57 -24.71 10.28
C LYS A 4 -60.91 -23.42 9.76
N PHE A 5 -61.16 -22.29 10.41
CA PHE A 5 -60.51 -21.02 10.10
C PHE A 5 -59.02 -21.05 10.38
N LEU A 6 -58.60 -21.67 11.48
CA LEU A 6 -57.20 -21.79 11.86
C LEU A 6 -56.41 -22.65 10.84
N LEU A 7 -57.04 -23.73 10.36
CA LEU A 7 -56.44 -24.60 9.36
C LEU A 7 -56.30 -23.91 7.99
N ILE A 8 -57.32 -23.15 7.57
CA ILE A 8 -57.26 -22.33 6.36
C ILE A 8 -56.17 -21.27 6.46
N TRP A 9 -56.02 -20.63 7.62
CA TRP A 9 -55.00 -19.61 7.84
C TRP A 9 -53.57 -20.18 7.79
N CYS A 10 -53.34 -21.37 8.38
CA CYS A 10 -52.06 -22.06 8.26
C CYS A 10 -51.72 -22.43 6.81
N VAL A 11 -52.71 -22.86 6.01
CA VAL A 11 -52.48 -23.20 4.60
C VAL A 11 -52.12 -21.96 3.78
N VAL A 12 -52.80 -20.83 4.01
CA VAL A 12 -52.50 -19.57 3.33
C VAL A 12 -51.09 -19.07 3.66
N LEU A 13 -50.67 -19.13 4.92
CA LEU A 13 -49.31 -18.77 5.33
C LEU A 13 -48.25 -19.65 4.66
N MET A 14 -48.52 -20.95 4.50
CA MET A 14 -47.59 -21.88 3.86
C MET A 14 -47.39 -21.57 2.37
N VAL A 15 -48.44 -21.16 1.66
CA VAL A 15 -48.37 -20.76 0.24
C VAL A 15 -47.55 -19.47 0.06
N ILE A 16 -47.67 -18.51 0.98
CA ILE A 16 -46.91 -17.25 0.91
C ILE A 16 -45.40 -17.50 1.10
N VAL A 17 -45.02 -18.40 2.01
CA VAL A 17 -43.60 -18.77 2.23
C VAL A 17 -43.01 -19.45 1.00
N LEU A 18 -43.77 -20.30 0.31
CA LEU A 18 -43.31 -20.99 -0.89
C LEU A 18 -43.22 -20.09 -2.13
N ALA A 19 -44.06 -19.04 -2.22
CA ALA A 19 -44.05 -18.11 -3.35
C ALA A 19 -42.97 -17.01 -3.27
N GLY A 20 -42.34 -16.80 -2.10
CA GLY A 20 -41.51 -15.61 -1.82
C GLY A 20 -40.02 -15.66 -2.18
N CYS A 21 -39.45 -16.80 -2.56
CA CYS A 21 -37.98 -16.95 -2.62
C CYS A 21 -37.35 -16.75 -4.02
N GLY A 22 -38.15 -16.61 -5.08
CA GLY A 22 -37.63 -16.69 -6.46
C GLY A 22 -37.24 -15.36 -7.14
N ASP A 23 -37.90 -14.24 -6.81
CA ASP A 23 -37.85 -13.05 -7.70
C ASP A 23 -36.78 -12.01 -7.33
N ILE A 24 -36.09 -12.15 -6.19
CA ILE A 24 -35.03 -11.22 -5.76
C ILE A 24 -33.73 -11.42 -6.57
N MET A 25 -33.50 -12.60 -7.15
CA MET A 25 -32.28 -12.92 -7.91
C MET A 25 -32.22 -12.27 -9.30
N LYS A 26 -33.36 -11.89 -9.91
CA LYS A 26 -33.39 -11.32 -11.28
C LYS A 26 -32.91 -9.88 -11.36
N LYS A 27 -32.93 -9.14 -10.24
CA LYS A 27 -32.63 -7.70 -10.22
C LYS A 27 -31.13 -7.39 -10.28
N PHE A 28 -30.27 -8.38 -10.01
CA PHE A 28 -28.81 -8.22 -10.03
C PHE A 28 -28.13 -8.78 -11.29
N VAL A 29 -28.89 -9.34 -12.23
CA VAL A 29 -28.33 -9.79 -13.52
C VAL A 29 -28.36 -8.62 -14.50
N ARG A 30 -27.22 -7.95 -14.67
CA ARG A 30 -27.03 -6.92 -15.70
C ARG A 30 -27.26 -7.55 -17.08
N LYS A 31 -28.33 -7.15 -17.78
CA LYS A 31 -28.52 -7.51 -19.20
C LYS A 31 -27.41 -6.83 -20.02
N LYS A 32 -26.61 -7.62 -20.74
CA LYS A 32 -25.65 -7.08 -21.71
C LYS A 32 -26.44 -6.45 -22.86
N ASP A 33 -26.16 -5.18 -23.12
CA ASP A 33 -26.63 -4.50 -24.33
C ASP A 33 -25.85 -5.08 -25.53
N PRO A 34 -26.51 -5.66 -26.55
CA PRO A 34 -25.83 -6.22 -27.72
C PRO A 34 -25.31 -5.15 -28.69
N GLY A 35 -25.56 -3.87 -28.43
CA GLY A 35 -25.20 -2.77 -29.32
C GLY A 35 -24.11 -1.87 -28.76
N LYS A 36 -22.85 -2.21 -29.05
CA LYS A 36 -21.66 -1.33 -29.28
C LYS A 36 -20.42 -1.98 -28.70
N GLU A 37 -19.79 -2.81 -29.52
CA GLU A 37 -18.35 -3.02 -29.41
C GLU A 37 -17.64 -1.79 -29.96
N ASP A 38 -17.63 -0.71 -29.18
CA ASP A 38 -16.72 0.40 -29.42
C ASP A 38 -15.37 0.02 -28.82
N TYR A 39 -14.62 -0.82 -29.53
CA TYR A 39 -13.21 -1.02 -29.23
C TYR A 39 -12.46 0.24 -29.65
N SER A 40 -12.61 1.31 -28.86
CA SER A 40 -11.64 2.40 -28.81
C SER A 40 -10.34 1.79 -28.32
N PHE A 41 -9.51 1.32 -29.24
CA PHE A 41 -8.12 0.99 -28.94
C PHE A 41 -7.46 2.28 -28.48
N TYR A 42 -7.34 2.46 -27.16
CA TYR A 42 -6.47 3.47 -26.61
C TYR A 42 -5.08 3.16 -27.15
N GLN A 43 -4.55 4.03 -28.01
CA GLN A 43 -3.13 4.00 -28.31
C GLN A 43 -2.43 4.30 -26.99
N VAL A 44 -1.87 3.26 -26.38
CA VAL A 44 -1.03 3.40 -25.20
C VAL A 44 0.21 4.12 -25.69
N GLU A 45 0.31 5.41 -25.41
CA GLU A 45 1.54 6.15 -25.66
C GLU A 45 2.69 5.47 -24.92
N ASP A 46 3.84 5.31 -25.58
CA ASP A 46 5.03 4.79 -24.94
C ASP A 46 5.39 5.69 -23.75
N TYR A 47 5.37 5.11 -22.54
CA TYR A 47 5.67 5.85 -21.33
C TYR A 47 7.11 6.35 -21.36
N LYS A 48 7.28 7.65 -21.59
CA LYS A 48 8.58 8.30 -21.45
C LYS A 48 8.89 8.44 -19.96
N PRO A 49 9.96 7.80 -19.46
CA PRO A 49 10.34 7.96 -18.06
C PRO A 49 10.61 9.44 -17.78
N ARG A 50 10.04 9.92 -16.67
CA ARG A 50 10.30 11.28 -16.20
C ARG A 50 11.80 11.49 -15.92
N PRO A 51 12.29 12.73 -16.03
CA PRO A 51 13.67 13.04 -15.68
C PRO A 51 14.04 12.57 -14.27
N ALA A 52 15.29 12.14 -14.09
CA ALA A 52 15.84 11.67 -12.81
C ALA A 52 15.57 12.63 -11.64
N PRO A 53 15.69 13.97 -11.77
CA PRO A 53 15.34 14.88 -10.69
C PRO A 53 13.87 14.78 -10.26
N GLU A 54 12.94 14.67 -11.20
CA GLU A 54 11.51 14.52 -10.90
C GLU A 54 11.20 13.17 -10.25
N ARG A 55 11.85 12.11 -10.74
CA ARG A 55 11.76 10.78 -10.14
C ARG A 55 12.29 10.77 -8.71
N TYR A 56 13.40 11.47 -8.45
CA TYR A 56 13.96 11.59 -7.11
C TYR A 56 12.99 12.28 -6.16
N VAL A 57 12.42 13.43 -6.56
CA VAL A 57 11.42 14.15 -5.76
C VAL A 57 10.22 13.26 -5.45
N LYS A 58 9.71 12.54 -6.47
CA LYS A 58 8.60 11.60 -6.29
C LYS A 58 8.94 10.52 -5.29
N ASN A 59 10.10 9.88 -5.43
CA ASN A 59 10.55 8.82 -4.52
C ASN A 59 10.76 9.34 -3.09
N TYR A 60 11.35 10.53 -2.92
CA TYR A 60 11.52 11.16 -1.62
C TYR A 60 10.17 11.44 -0.92
N ILE A 61 9.18 11.96 -1.64
CA ILE A 61 7.83 12.20 -1.08
C ILE A 61 7.17 10.89 -0.67
N LEU A 62 7.24 9.86 -1.53
CA LEU A 62 6.66 8.56 -1.23
C LEU A 62 7.34 7.91 -0.04
N TRP A 63 8.68 7.93 0.00
CA TRP A 63 9.46 7.49 1.15
C TRP A 63 9.02 8.21 2.42
N HIS A 64 8.96 9.55 2.40
CA HIS A 64 8.60 10.36 3.57
C HIS A 64 7.23 9.97 4.14
N ASN A 65 6.26 9.75 3.27
CA ASN A 65 4.91 9.33 3.68
C ASN A 65 4.93 7.95 4.33
N TRP A 66 5.55 6.95 3.70
CA TRP A 66 5.61 5.59 4.25
C TRP A 66 6.42 5.52 5.54
N HIS A 67 7.50 6.29 5.63
CA HIS A 67 8.33 6.37 6.81
C HIS A 67 7.61 7.05 7.98
N ALA A 68 6.86 8.13 7.72
CA ALA A 68 6.06 8.79 8.74
C ALA A 68 4.96 7.86 9.30
N GLU A 69 4.35 7.02 8.46
CA GLU A 69 3.39 6.00 8.92
C GLU A 69 4.06 4.93 9.79
N LEU A 70 5.31 4.57 9.49
CA LEU A 70 6.10 3.65 10.30
C LEU A 70 6.44 4.25 11.67
N GLU A 71 6.81 5.54 11.72
CA GLU A 71 7.09 6.25 12.99
C GLU A 71 5.86 6.45 13.87
N ARG A 72 4.68 6.60 13.27
CA ARG A 72 3.40 6.81 13.98
C ARG A 72 2.77 5.54 14.54
N THR A 73 3.26 4.35 14.18
CA THR A 73 2.59 3.11 14.60
C THR A 73 2.93 2.73 16.05
N ASP A 74 1.93 2.28 16.80
CA ASP A 74 2.02 1.90 18.22
C ASP A 74 2.34 0.42 18.45
N ASP A 75 2.99 -0.27 17.49
CA ASP A 75 3.39 -1.70 17.60
C ASP A 75 2.21 -2.69 17.63
N THR A 76 1.01 -2.22 17.32
CA THR A 76 -0.20 -3.04 17.42
C THR A 76 -0.49 -3.85 16.16
N ASN A 77 0.12 -3.49 15.02
CA ASN A 77 -0.12 -4.15 13.74
C ASN A 77 1.19 -4.45 13.00
N TYR A 78 1.81 -5.56 13.41
CA TYR A 78 3.02 -6.11 12.80
C TYR A 78 2.98 -6.19 11.27
N THR A 79 1.86 -6.67 10.69
CA THR A 79 1.75 -6.82 9.23
C THR A 79 1.81 -5.47 8.53
N ARG A 80 1.17 -4.44 9.11
CA ARG A 80 1.24 -3.08 8.59
C ARG A 80 2.65 -2.50 8.70
N ASP A 81 3.34 -2.74 9.82
CA ASP A 81 4.70 -2.23 10.02
C ASP A 81 5.70 -2.85 9.05
N VAL A 82 5.61 -4.16 8.83
CA VAL A 82 6.41 -4.86 7.79
C VAL A 82 6.10 -4.32 6.39
N PHE A 83 4.83 -4.02 6.09
CA PHE A 83 4.45 -3.45 4.80
C PHE A 83 5.03 -2.03 4.62
N ASN A 84 4.85 -1.16 5.61
CA ASN A 84 5.36 0.21 5.60
C ASN A 84 6.90 0.23 5.51
N LEU A 85 7.57 -0.66 6.23
CA LEU A 85 9.03 -0.79 6.17
C LEU A 85 9.51 -1.25 4.79
N ASN A 86 8.82 -2.20 4.15
CA ASN A 86 9.12 -2.64 2.78
C ASN A 86 8.95 -1.49 1.77
N GLU A 87 7.84 -0.76 1.83
CA GLU A 87 7.63 0.37 0.92
C GLU A 87 8.64 1.50 1.19
N SER A 88 8.96 1.80 2.46
CA SER A 88 10.03 2.74 2.80
C SER A 88 11.37 2.33 2.20
N LEU A 89 11.76 1.04 2.32
CA LEU A 89 13.00 0.52 1.75
C LEU A 89 13.02 0.65 0.22
N LYS A 90 11.94 0.27 -0.45
CA LYS A 90 11.79 0.36 -1.90
C LYS A 90 12.04 1.78 -2.42
N TYR A 91 11.48 2.79 -1.77
CA TYR A 91 11.69 4.18 -2.21
C TYR A 91 13.06 4.74 -1.82
N LEU A 92 13.66 4.32 -0.71
CA LEU A 92 15.05 4.66 -0.40
C LEU A 92 16.02 4.08 -1.42
N THR A 93 15.85 2.82 -1.80
CA THR A 93 16.63 2.22 -2.88
C THR A 93 16.40 2.97 -4.18
N ALA A 94 15.15 3.26 -4.55
CA ALA A 94 14.90 4.02 -5.78
C ALA A 94 15.48 5.45 -5.77
N MET A 95 15.66 6.08 -4.60
CA MET A 95 16.42 7.33 -4.47
C MET A 95 17.91 7.12 -4.68
N ARG A 96 18.49 6.08 -4.06
CA ARG A 96 19.91 5.69 -4.17
C ARG A 96 20.32 5.51 -5.64
N ASP A 97 19.49 4.87 -6.45
CA ASP A 97 19.78 4.58 -7.87
C ASP A 97 20.03 5.85 -8.69
N LEU A 98 19.36 6.93 -8.30
CA LEU A 98 19.37 8.23 -8.97
C LEU A 98 20.49 9.14 -8.48
N LEU A 99 21.18 8.81 -7.40
CA LEU A 99 22.31 9.59 -6.88
C LEU A 99 23.63 9.15 -7.53
N ASP A 100 24.61 10.05 -7.52
CA ASP A 100 26.00 9.70 -7.79
C ASP A 100 26.55 8.67 -6.80
N GLU A 101 27.73 8.13 -7.09
CA GLU A 101 28.28 7.03 -6.30
C GLU A 101 28.61 7.41 -4.85
N GLU A 102 28.99 8.68 -4.60
CA GLU A 102 29.38 9.11 -3.26
C GLU A 102 28.13 9.24 -2.36
N GLU A 103 27.10 9.94 -2.83
CA GLU A 103 25.86 10.12 -2.07
C GLU A 103 25.04 8.83 -2.00
N ALA A 104 25.09 7.98 -3.04
CA ALA A 104 24.50 6.64 -2.99
C ALA A 104 25.09 5.80 -1.85
N LYS A 105 26.41 5.80 -1.66
CA LYS A 105 27.07 5.07 -0.56
C LYS A 105 26.65 5.58 0.82
N LYS A 106 26.44 6.89 0.97
CA LYS A 106 25.94 7.47 2.22
C LYS A 106 24.50 7.00 2.50
N LEU A 107 23.66 6.93 1.47
CA LEU A 107 22.29 6.43 1.59
C LEU A 107 22.23 4.91 1.85
N ASP A 108 23.17 4.13 1.30
CA ASP A 108 23.28 2.69 1.53
C ASP A 108 23.44 2.37 3.03
N VAL A 109 24.13 3.20 3.80
CA VAL A 109 24.22 3.04 5.26
C VAL A 109 22.83 3.06 5.91
N GLN A 110 21.97 3.97 5.47
CA GLN A 110 20.59 4.08 6.00
C GLN A 110 19.70 2.94 5.52
N ILE A 111 19.89 2.49 4.27
CA ILE A 111 19.18 1.35 3.69
C ILE A 111 19.52 0.08 4.47
N ASN A 112 20.82 -0.15 4.77
CA ASN A 112 21.28 -1.31 5.52
C ASN A 112 20.72 -1.35 6.94
N ASP A 113 20.64 -0.19 7.61
CA ASP A 113 20.00 -0.07 8.93
C ASP A 113 18.52 -0.48 8.89
N MET A 114 17.78 -0.03 7.88
CA MET A 114 16.37 -0.37 7.68
C MET A 114 16.17 -1.84 7.29
N GLN A 115 17.08 -2.41 6.50
CA GLN A 115 17.07 -3.85 6.17
C GLN A 115 17.35 -4.69 7.42
N ALA A 116 18.28 -4.29 8.28
CA ALA A 116 18.54 -4.98 9.54
C ALA A 116 17.30 -4.96 10.45
N VAL A 117 16.55 -3.86 10.49
CA VAL A 117 15.24 -3.80 11.19
C VAL A 117 14.25 -4.79 10.57
N MET A 118 14.16 -4.84 9.23
CA MET A 118 13.26 -5.77 8.53
C MET A 118 13.56 -7.24 8.87
N GLU A 119 14.84 -7.62 8.87
CA GLU A 119 15.24 -8.99 9.18
C GLU A 119 15.00 -9.33 10.65
N ARG A 120 15.18 -8.39 11.58
CA ARG A 120 14.83 -8.59 12.99
C ARG A 120 13.32 -8.83 13.14
N MET A 121 12.49 -7.98 12.52
CA MET A 121 11.02 -8.10 12.59
C MET A 121 10.52 -9.46 12.07
N LYS A 122 11.07 -9.93 10.94
CA LYS A 122 10.70 -11.23 10.35
C LYS A 122 10.96 -12.42 11.28
N ASN A 123 12.00 -12.34 12.11
CA ASN A 123 12.46 -13.45 12.93
C ASN A 123 11.62 -13.72 14.19
N ARG A 124 10.54 -12.96 14.43
CA ARG A 124 9.36 -13.19 15.31
C ARG A 124 9.55 -13.67 16.76
N MET A 125 10.76 -13.98 17.22
CA MET A 125 11.15 -14.15 18.62
C MET A 125 11.70 -12.83 19.19
N GLU A 126 11.09 -11.70 18.84
CA GLU A 126 11.60 -10.39 19.27
C GLU A 126 11.19 -10.11 20.73
N CYS A 127 12.19 -9.80 21.55
CA CYS A 127 12.00 -9.27 22.89
C CYS A 127 11.45 -7.83 22.80
N VAL A 128 10.68 -7.37 23.79
CA VAL A 128 10.20 -5.97 23.90
C VAL A 128 11.34 -4.94 23.76
N LYS A 129 12.56 -5.30 24.17
CA LYS A 129 13.76 -4.46 23.98
C LYS A 129 14.17 -4.30 22.51
N ASP A 130 14.01 -5.35 21.70
CA ASP A 130 14.36 -5.33 20.27
C ASP A 130 13.43 -4.38 19.51
N ASN A 131 12.14 -4.35 19.90
CA ASN A 131 11.18 -3.41 19.33
C ASN A 131 11.55 -1.94 19.60
N THR A 132 11.94 -1.63 20.85
CA THR A 132 12.38 -0.28 21.22
C THR A 132 13.63 0.15 20.44
N ASN A 133 14.57 -0.77 20.23
CA ASN A 133 15.77 -0.51 19.43
C ASN A 133 15.43 -0.32 17.95
N ASN A 134 14.56 -1.15 17.37
CA ASN A 134 14.09 -1.03 16.00
C ASN A 134 13.46 0.36 15.76
N ARG A 135 12.59 0.82 16.67
CA ARG A 135 12.00 2.17 16.60
C ARG A 135 13.03 3.29 16.64
N ARG A 136 14.05 3.18 17.48
CA ARG A 136 15.14 4.17 17.55
C ARG A 136 15.93 4.24 16.24
N ILE A 137 16.14 3.10 15.60
CA ILE A 137 16.83 3.02 14.31
C ILE A 137 15.97 3.67 13.23
N VAL A 138 14.69 3.32 13.15
CA VAL A 138 13.73 3.93 12.22
C VAL A 138 13.73 5.45 12.37
N ALA A 139 13.52 5.98 13.59
CA ALA A 139 13.49 7.42 13.84
C ALA A 139 14.84 8.13 13.60
N ARG A 140 15.97 7.41 13.73
CA ARG A 140 17.28 7.95 13.36
C ARG A 140 17.41 8.06 11.85
N VAL A 141 17.07 7.00 11.12
CA VAL A 141 17.09 6.97 9.65
C VAL A 141 16.17 8.08 9.10
N GLY A 142 14.96 8.22 9.65
CA GLY A 142 14.03 9.28 9.27
C GLY A 142 14.63 10.67 9.35
N ARG A 143 15.30 10.99 10.47
CA ARG A 143 15.99 12.27 10.67
C ARG A 143 17.14 12.48 9.68
N VAL A 144 18.03 11.51 9.56
CA VAL A 144 19.20 11.61 8.65
C VAL A 144 18.74 11.82 7.20
N VAL A 145 17.77 11.04 6.74
CA VAL A 145 17.29 11.14 5.36
C VAL A 145 16.55 12.47 5.11
N GLN A 146 15.77 12.97 6.07
CA GLN A 146 15.14 14.29 5.95
C GLN A 146 16.16 15.42 5.90
N ASP A 147 17.18 15.37 6.76
CA ASP A 147 18.15 16.44 6.89
C ASP A 147 19.15 16.46 5.73
N GLU A 148 19.68 15.30 5.34
CA GLU A 148 20.79 15.18 4.40
C GLU A 148 20.31 14.92 2.97
N PHE A 149 19.28 14.09 2.80
CA PHE A 149 18.83 13.60 1.49
C PHE A 149 17.60 14.32 0.94
N SER A 150 17.25 15.48 1.50
CA SER A 150 16.22 16.34 0.91
C SER A 150 16.61 16.76 -0.51
N TYR A 151 15.62 16.88 -1.40
CA TYR A 151 15.85 17.30 -2.79
C TYR A 151 16.68 18.58 -2.91
N LYS A 152 16.46 19.55 -2.02
CA LYS A 152 17.21 20.82 -2.00
C LYS A 152 18.72 20.60 -1.88
N ARG A 153 19.15 19.62 -1.08
CA ARG A 153 20.56 19.26 -0.92
C ARG A 153 21.05 18.37 -2.06
N MET A 154 20.22 17.41 -2.46
CA MET A 154 20.60 16.36 -3.40
C MET A 154 20.56 16.77 -4.88
N ARG A 155 19.91 17.88 -5.24
CA ARG A 155 19.72 18.31 -6.64
C ARG A 155 20.97 18.31 -7.53
N LYS A 156 22.17 18.52 -6.95
CA LYS A 156 23.45 18.57 -7.67
C LYS A 156 24.10 17.20 -7.86
N TYR A 157 23.69 16.24 -7.05
CA TYR A 157 24.23 14.89 -6.96
C TYR A 157 23.31 13.86 -7.63
N ILE A 158 22.19 14.30 -8.20
CA ILE A 158 21.29 13.45 -8.98
C ILE A 158 21.91 13.26 -10.37
N LYS A 159 22.04 12.01 -10.80
CA LYS A 159 22.49 11.64 -12.14
C LYS A 159 21.58 12.29 -13.18
N THR A 160 22.18 12.94 -14.17
CA THR A 160 21.42 13.39 -15.35
C THR A 160 21.10 12.16 -16.19
N ASP A 161 19.89 12.03 -16.72
CA ASP A 161 19.59 10.96 -17.67
C ASP A 161 20.39 11.24 -18.95
N GLU A 162 21.38 10.39 -19.25
CA GLU A 162 21.98 10.27 -20.59
C GLU A 162 21.05 9.48 -21.52
#